data_AF-A0A653PX83-F1
#
_entry.id   AF-A0A653PX83-F1
#
_cell.length_a   1.000
_cell.length_b   1.000
_cell.length_c   1.000
_cell.angle_alpha   90.00
_cell.angle_beta   90.00
_cell.angle_gamma   90.00
#
_symmetry.space_group_name_H-M   'P 1'
#
loop_
_entity.id
_entity.type
_entity.pdbx_description
1 polymer ?
#
loop_
_entity_poly.entity_id
_entity_poly.type
_entity_poly.pdbx_seq_one_letter_code
_entity_poly.pdbx_strand_id
1 'polypeptide(L)'
;MAAPGNIKRGAWCPQCAWIERRHTIEEMHAIARERGGRCLSDEYVNGSIKLEWLCKLGHAWHAQPASILAGTWCPACAYLSRCLTDEARRKYFSVGKNDVS
;
A
#
# COMPACT_ATOMS: atom_id res chain seq x y z
N MET A 1 16.48 11.05 -35.39
CA MET A 1 15.29 10.57 -36.12
C MET A 1 14.72 9.37 -35.36
N ALA A 2 13.56 9.50 -34.72
CA ALA A 2 12.96 8.43 -33.92
C ALA A 2 12.11 7.51 -34.81
N ALA A 3 12.26 6.19 -34.62
CA ALA A 3 11.57 5.18 -35.42
C ALA A 3 10.04 5.13 -35.14
N PRO A 4 9.20 4.87 -36.16
CA PRO A 4 7.73 4.97 -36.09
C PRO A 4 7.04 3.95 -35.16
N GLY A 5 7.76 2.94 -34.65
CA GLY A 5 7.22 1.94 -33.72
C GLY A 5 6.99 2.43 -32.28
N ASN A 6 7.53 3.60 -31.90
CA ASN A 6 7.43 4.13 -30.53
C ASN A 6 6.25 5.07 -30.30
N ILE A 7 5.54 5.46 -31.35
CA ILE A 7 4.40 6.39 -31.28
C ILE A 7 3.17 5.69 -30.70
N LYS A 8 2.96 4.39 -30.99
CA LYS A 8 1.77 3.64 -30.55
C LYS A 8 1.85 3.07 -29.13
N ARG A 9 2.96 3.23 -28.41
CA ARG A 9 3.18 2.65 -27.07
C ARG A 9 3.34 3.69 -25.95
N GLY A 10 2.91 4.94 -26.17
CA GLY A 10 3.05 6.02 -25.18
C GLY A 10 4.49 6.46 -24.89
N ALA A 11 5.49 5.84 -25.53
CA ALA A 11 6.91 6.01 -25.23
C ALA A 11 7.60 7.12 -26.05
N TRP A 12 6.85 7.89 -26.85
CA TRP A 12 7.45 8.86 -27.77
C TRP A 12 7.97 10.13 -27.08
N CYS A 13 7.41 10.50 -25.92
CA CYS A 13 7.92 11.60 -25.10
C CYS A 13 8.53 11.03 -23.81
N PRO A 14 9.86 11.11 -23.59
CA PRO A 14 10.49 10.61 -22.36
C PRO A 14 9.99 11.35 -21.10
N GLN A 15 9.51 12.59 -21.25
CA GLN A 15 8.87 13.34 -20.17
C GLN A 15 7.47 12.77 -19.83
N CYS A 16 6.61 12.54 -20.83
CA CYS A 16 5.28 11.95 -20.61
C CYS A 16 5.37 10.50 -20.13
N ALA A 17 6.28 9.71 -20.71
CA ALA A 17 6.53 8.33 -20.33
C ALA A 17 7.18 8.21 -18.93
N TRP A 18 7.66 9.31 -18.34
CA TRP A 18 8.12 9.38 -16.95
C TRP A 18 7.00 9.78 -15.99
N ILE A 19 6.10 10.69 -16.43
CA ILE A 19 4.89 11.06 -15.70
C ILE A 19 3.95 9.86 -15.55
N GLU A 20 3.70 9.11 -16.63
CA GLU A 20 2.82 7.92 -16.61
C GLU A 20 3.39 6.73 -15.83
N ARG A 21 4.70 6.70 -15.56
CA ARG A 21 5.36 5.64 -14.78
C ARG A 21 5.44 5.94 -13.29
N ARG A 22 5.07 7.14 -12.86
CA ARG A 22 5.04 7.50 -11.45
C ARG A 22 3.73 7.03 -10.85
N HIS A 23 3.84 6.13 -9.89
CA HIS A 23 2.71 5.81 -9.06
C HIS A 23 2.28 7.05 -8.27
N THR A 24 0.99 7.35 -8.34
CA THR A 24 0.35 8.44 -7.60
C THR A 24 -0.06 7.97 -6.21
N ILE A 25 -0.29 8.93 -5.29
CA ILE A 25 -0.90 8.61 -3.99
C ILE A 25 -2.28 7.97 -4.18
N GLU A 26 -3.02 8.37 -5.22
CA GLU A 26 -4.34 7.84 -5.56
C GLU A 26 -4.31 6.34 -5.85
N GLU A 27 -3.30 5.87 -6.60
CA GLU A 27 -3.07 4.43 -6.82
C GLU A 27 -2.79 3.71 -5.50
N MET A 28 -2.02 4.33 -4.59
CA MET A 28 -1.78 3.74 -3.27
C MET A 28 -3.08 3.63 -2.45
N HIS A 29 -3.95 4.62 -2.51
CA HIS A 29 -5.28 4.54 -1.90
C HIS A 29 -6.17 3.48 -2.57
N ALA A 30 -6.08 3.30 -3.89
CA ALA A 30 -6.84 2.28 -4.61
C ALA A 30 -6.40 0.87 -4.20
N ILE A 31 -5.08 0.61 -4.18
CA ILE A 31 -4.50 -0.66 -3.71
C ILE A 31 -4.89 -0.92 -2.26
N ALA A 32 -4.86 0.12 -1.42
CA ALA A 32 -5.26 -0.02 -0.04
C ALA A 32 -6.71 -0.48 0.10
N ARG A 33 -7.62 0.16 -0.67
CA ARG A 33 -9.04 -0.19 -0.70
C ARG A 33 -9.27 -1.60 -1.22
N GLU A 34 -8.58 -2.01 -2.28
CA GLU A 34 -8.67 -3.37 -2.84
C GLU A 34 -8.29 -4.44 -1.82
N ARG A 35 -7.27 -4.17 -0.99
CA ARG A 35 -6.82 -5.08 0.07
C ARG A 35 -7.61 -4.94 1.38
N GLY A 36 -8.70 -4.16 1.37
CA GLY A 36 -9.58 -3.94 2.52
C GLY A 36 -8.99 -3.05 3.61
N GLY A 37 -7.95 -2.27 3.30
CA GLY A 37 -7.36 -1.29 4.19
C GLY A 37 -7.48 0.15 3.67
N ARG A 38 -6.71 1.05 4.27
CA ARG A 38 -6.64 2.48 3.93
C ARG A 38 -5.19 2.95 3.99
N CYS A 39 -4.77 3.74 3.02
CA CYS A 39 -3.56 4.54 3.13
C CYS A 39 -3.92 5.80 3.93
N LEU A 40 -3.22 6.05 5.03
CA LEU A 40 -3.41 7.22 5.91
C LEU A 40 -2.51 8.39 5.51
N SER A 41 -1.42 8.12 4.79
CA SER A 41 -0.58 9.18 4.24
C SER A 41 -1.29 9.90 3.09
N ASP A 42 -1.33 11.23 3.19
CA ASP A 42 -1.83 12.14 2.14
C ASP A 42 -0.70 12.61 1.20
N GLU A 43 0.55 12.57 1.68
CA GLU A 43 1.72 13.04 0.92
C GLU A 43 2.51 11.89 0.28
N TYR A 44 2.54 11.86 -1.06
CA TYR A 44 3.44 11.01 -1.83
C TYR A 44 4.57 11.85 -2.45
N VAL A 45 5.65 11.99 -1.70
CA VAL A 45 6.83 12.72 -2.19
C VAL A 45 7.72 11.82 -3.05
N ASN A 46 7.85 10.54 -2.69
CA ASN A 46 8.66 9.58 -3.45
C ASN A 46 8.36 8.12 -3.04
N GLY A 47 8.55 7.16 -3.96
CA GLY A 47 8.33 5.73 -3.71
C GLY A 47 9.25 5.08 -2.66
N SER A 48 10.26 5.82 -2.20
CA SER A 48 11.17 5.41 -1.11
C SER A 48 10.67 5.83 0.28
N ILE A 49 9.69 6.75 0.34
CA ILE A 49 9.12 7.20 1.62
C ILE A 49 8.15 6.13 2.12
N LYS A 50 8.23 5.87 3.43
CA LYS A 50 7.29 4.96 4.09
C LYS A 50 5.96 5.68 4.23
N LEU A 51 4.92 5.13 3.60
CA LEU A 51 3.55 5.57 3.80
C LEU A 51 2.98 4.85 5.02
N GLU A 52 2.01 5.48 5.67
CA GLU A 52 1.23 4.89 6.74
C GLU A 52 0.01 4.18 6.16
N TRP A 53 -0.16 2.93 6.55
CA TRP A 53 -1.21 2.04 6.08
C TRP A 53 -2.01 1.51 7.27
N LEU A 54 -3.30 1.28 7.03
CA LEU A 54 -4.25 0.72 7.97
C LEU A 54 -4.92 -0.49 7.32
N CYS A 55 -4.95 -1.65 7.97
CA CYS A 55 -5.65 -2.83 7.43
C CYS A 55 -7.11 -2.86 7.90
N LYS A 56 -7.89 -3.79 7.35
CA LYS A 56 -9.27 -4.08 7.77
C LYS A 56 -9.42 -4.32 9.28
N LEU A 57 -8.40 -4.92 9.91
CA LEU A 57 -8.39 -5.25 11.33
C LEU A 57 -7.96 -4.07 12.22
N GLY A 58 -7.66 -2.90 11.64
CA GLY A 58 -7.25 -1.72 12.40
C GLY A 58 -5.76 -1.66 12.74
N HIS A 59 -4.92 -2.53 12.17
CA HIS A 59 -3.47 -2.42 12.36
C HIS A 59 -2.93 -1.26 11.53
N ALA A 60 -2.29 -0.30 12.19
CA ALA A 60 -1.53 0.76 11.52
C ALA A 60 -0.06 0.35 11.40
N TRP A 61 0.57 0.53 10.24
CA TRP A 61 2.00 0.31 10.05
C TRP A 61 2.59 1.19 8.95
N HIS A 62 3.90 1.35 9.00
CA HIS A 62 4.66 2.11 8.02
C HIS A 62 5.32 1.17 7.01
N ALA A 63 5.02 1.33 5.73
CA ALA A 63 5.59 0.51 4.66
C ALA A 63 5.86 1.32 3.39
N GLN A 64 6.90 0.92 2.66
CA GLN A 64 7.17 1.47 1.35
C GLN A 64 6.14 0.95 0.35
N PRO A 65 5.62 1.81 -0.54
CA PRO A 65 4.67 1.41 -1.57
C PRO A 65 5.23 0.32 -2.49
N ALA A 66 6.55 0.32 -2.74
CA ALA A 66 7.22 -0.76 -3.47
C ALA A 66 7.05 -2.14 -2.78
N SER A 67 7.14 -2.21 -1.45
CA SER A 67 6.92 -3.46 -0.70
C SER A 67 5.47 -3.91 -0.76
N ILE A 68 4.54 -2.95 -0.78
CA ILE A 68 3.11 -3.23 -0.90
C ILE A 68 2.80 -3.83 -2.28
N LEU A 69 3.31 -3.19 -3.33
CA LEU A 69 3.22 -3.67 -4.72
C LEU A 69 3.86 -5.05 -4.90
N ALA A 70 4.97 -5.33 -4.21
CA ALA A 70 5.64 -6.64 -4.23
C ALA A 70 4.82 -7.76 -3.54
N GLY A 71 3.69 -7.45 -2.91
CA GLY A 71 2.79 -8.44 -2.29
C GLY A 71 2.83 -8.48 -0.77
N THR A 72 3.73 -7.73 -0.13
CA THR A 72 3.66 -7.55 1.33
C THR A 72 2.44 -6.68 1.65
N TRP A 73 1.74 -6.95 2.75
CA TRP A 73 0.59 -6.12 3.15
C TRP A 73 0.74 -5.70 4.61
N CYS A 74 0.07 -6.41 5.52
CA CYS A 74 0.09 -6.11 6.93
C CYS A 74 0.93 -7.15 7.69
N PRO A 75 2.03 -6.76 8.38
CA PRO A 75 2.85 -7.69 9.14
C PRO A 75 2.09 -8.31 10.32
N ALA A 76 1.17 -7.56 10.94
CA ALA A 76 0.32 -8.07 12.00
C ALA A 76 -0.65 -9.14 11.48
N CYS A 77 -1.30 -8.92 10.31
CA CYS A 77 -2.12 -9.95 9.68
C CYS A 77 -1.31 -11.18 9.25
N ALA A 78 -0.09 -10.97 8.74
CA ALA A 78 0.81 -12.06 8.36
C ALA A 78 1.29 -12.86 9.58
N TYR A 79 1.44 -12.22 10.74
CA TYR A 79 1.71 -12.91 11.99
C TYR A 79 0.48 -13.66 12.50
N LEU A 80 -0.70 -13.03 12.48
CA LEU A 80 -1.97 -13.63 12.87
C LEU A 80 -2.31 -14.89 12.05
N SER A 81 -2.00 -14.90 10.74
CA SER A 81 -2.22 -16.08 9.90
C SER A 81 -1.25 -17.23 10.22
N ARG A 82 -0.07 -16.93 10.76
CA ARG A 82 0.92 -17.91 11.21
C ARG A 82 0.68 -18.39 12.64
N CYS A 83 -0.09 -17.65 13.43
CA CYS A 83 -0.40 -18.00 14.81
C CYS A 83 -1.68 -18.85 14.92
N LEU A 84 -1.51 -20.04 15.46
CA LEU A 84 -2.57 -21.04 15.63
C LEU A 84 -3.33 -20.89 16.95
N THR A 85 -2.76 -20.20 17.95
CA THR A 85 -3.33 -20.09 19.30
C THR A 85 -4.09 -18.78 19.52
N ASP A 86 -5.22 -18.86 20.20
CA ASP A 86 -6.07 -17.73 20.56
C ASP A 86 -5.35 -16.70 21.43
N GLU A 87 -4.49 -17.18 22.35
CA GLU A 87 -3.70 -16.36 23.27
C GLU A 87 -2.73 -15.42 22.54
N ALA A 88 -2.12 -15.89 21.44
CA ALA A 88 -1.24 -15.07 20.62
C ALA A 88 -2.03 -14.02 19.81
N ARG A 89 -3.26 -14.36 19.40
CA ARG A 89 -4.14 -13.47 18.63
C ARG A 89 -4.64 -12.28 19.48
N ARG A 90 -4.93 -12.51 20.76
CA ARG A 90 -5.50 -11.51 21.67
C ARG A 90 -4.68 -10.22 21.80
N LYS A 91 -3.36 -10.29 21.63
CA LYS A 91 -2.46 -9.12 21.69
C LYS A 91 -2.55 -8.20 20.44
N TYR A 92 -3.05 -8.71 19.31
CA TYR A 92 -3.09 -7.99 18.05
C TYR A 92 -4.52 -7.58 17.65
N PHE A 93 -5.55 -8.20 18.22
CA PHE A 93 -6.96 -7.78 18.04
C PHE A 93 -7.41 -6.69 19.03
N SER A 94 -6.55 -6.28 19.98
CA SER A 94 -6.91 -5.29 21.02
C SER A 94 -7.01 -3.85 20.53
N VAL A 95 -6.69 -3.56 19.26
CA VAL A 95 -6.98 -2.25 18.63
C VAL A 95 -8.45 -2.25 18.19
N GLY A 96 -9.37 -2.15 19.14
CA GLY A 96 -10.80 -2.16 18.82
C GLY A 96 -11.81 -2.35 19.95
N LYS A 97 -11.44 -2.11 21.22
CA LYS A 97 -12.44 -1.92 22.28
C LYS A 97 -12.17 -0.61 23.01
N ASN A 98 -12.74 0.47 22.50
CA ASN A 98 -13.34 1.46 23.39
C ASN A 98 -14.80 1.02 23.55
N ASP A 99 -15.04 0.19 24.56
CA ASP A 99 -16.35 0.11 25.21
C ASP A 99 -16.50 1.26 26.22
N VAL A 100 -17.76 1.51 26.61
CA VAL A 100 -18.31 2.58 27.47
C VAL A 100 -18.70 3.85 26.67
N SER A 101 -19.99 4.24 26.54
CA SER A 101 -21.22 3.92 27.28
C SER A 101 -22.45 3.98 26.37
#